data_AF-W2Z8J6-F1
#
_entry.id   AF-W2Z8J6-F1
#
_cell.length_a   1.000
_cell.length_b   1.000
_cell.length_c   1.000
_cell.angle_alpha   90.00
_cell.angle_beta   90.00
_cell.angle_gamma   90.00
#
_symmetry.space_group_name_H-M   'P 1'
#
loop_
_entity.id
_entity.type
_entity.pdbx_description
1 polymer ?
#
loop_
_entity_poly.entity_id
_entity_poly.type
_entity_poly.pdbx_seq_one_letter_code
_entity_poly.pdbx_strand_id
1 'polypeptide(L)'
;MVENNTEAHKCKFAITVDLKEGNSTGVSAADRSRTIRALADAKISPTAFNRPGHIFPLLAQEGGVMVRAGHTEAATDLARLAGVKPVGYLCEIMGDDGRMLRRPQLQEFSQTYNLPLVTISDLICYRVRTETLVQRTQANVTKISTPFGEFSSMEYKSLVHEDQTYHALVLGDVSGQKSVPVFLVEDGFEAALQAQWAQRYVAKHGSGVLVYTHGSAQLLQISGELMARQSIFGMAMQIVRDLKVKSVRLLTATESSLDTNGFGIEIASSEHLATSA
;
A
#
# COMPACT_ATOMS: atom_id res chain seq x y z
N MET A 1 18.17 -15.25 -7.30
CA MET A 1 19.58 -15.28 -7.76
C MET A 1 20.51 -15.87 -6.71
N VAL A 2 20.29 -15.54 -5.44
CA VAL A 2 21.00 -16.12 -4.28
C VAL A 2 19.97 -16.72 -3.31
N GLU A 3 20.36 -17.74 -2.55
CA GLU A 3 19.47 -18.39 -1.57
C GLU A 3 19.18 -17.48 -0.37
N ASN A 4 20.20 -16.76 0.12
CA ASN A 4 20.06 -15.81 1.22
C ASN A 4 20.33 -14.37 0.74
N ASN A 5 19.27 -13.58 0.57
CA ASN A 5 19.39 -12.19 0.15
C ASN A 5 19.74 -11.28 1.34
N THR A 6 20.98 -10.80 1.38
CA THR A 6 21.48 -9.90 2.44
C THR A 6 21.35 -8.42 2.12
N GLU A 7 20.85 -8.04 0.94
CA GLU A 7 20.64 -6.63 0.54
C GLU A 7 19.64 -5.92 1.48
N ALA A 8 19.81 -4.62 1.66
CA ALA A 8 19.06 -3.82 2.64
C ALA A 8 17.56 -3.78 2.34
N HIS A 9 17.17 -3.64 1.08
CA HIS A 9 15.78 -3.56 0.61
C HIS A 9 15.22 -4.89 0.10
N LYS A 10 15.98 -5.98 0.28
CA LYS A 10 15.65 -7.35 -0.11
C LYS A 10 15.11 -7.44 -1.53
N CYS A 11 15.67 -6.67 -2.46
CA CYS A 11 15.21 -6.65 -3.84
C CYS A 11 15.29 -8.06 -4.46
N LYS A 12 14.18 -8.56 -5.01
CA LYS A 12 14.03 -9.96 -5.45
C LYS A 12 14.58 -10.17 -6.86
N PHE A 13 15.91 -10.14 -7.01
CA PHE A 13 16.58 -10.46 -8.26
C PHE A 13 16.40 -11.94 -8.63
N ALA A 14 15.83 -12.19 -9.81
CA ALA A 14 15.85 -13.49 -10.46
C ALA A 14 17.22 -13.76 -11.11
N ILE A 15 17.37 -14.94 -11.70
CA ILE A 15 18.56 -15.26 -12.52
C ILE A 15 18.53 -14.34 -13.74
N THR A 16 19.68 -13.75 -14.09
CA THR A 16 19.77 -12.87 -15.27
C THR A 16 19.56 -13.67 -16.56
N VAL A 17 19.02 -13.00 -17.57
CA VAL A 17 18.60 -13.67 -18.82
C VAL A 17 18.90 -12.85 -20.06
N ASP A 18 19.08 -13.55 -21.17
CA ASP A 18 19.00 -13.01 -22.53
C ASP A 18 18.11 -13.92 -23.38
N LEU A 19 17.40 -13.34 -24.35
CA LEU A 19 16.73 -14.12 -25.39
C LEU A 19 17.79 -14.85 -26.24
N LYS A 20 17.58 -16.14 -26.53
CA LYS A 20 18.50 -16.96 -27.32
C LYS A 20 18.56 -16.54 -28.78
N GLU A 21 17.40 -16.45 -29.40
CA GLU A 21 17.27 -16.18 -30.84
C GLU A 21 17.13 -14.69 -31.11
N GLY A 22 17.81 -14.20 -32.14
CA GLY A 22 17.74 -12.80 -32.57
C GLY A 22 18.58 -11.83 -31.72
N ASN A 23 19.30 -12.32 -30.71
CA ASN A 23 20.32 -11.56 -30.00
C ASN A 23 21.73 -11.97 -30.46
N SER A 24 22.69 -11.07 -30.23
CA SER A 24 24.10 -11.29 -30.45
C SER A 24 24.80 -11.55 -29.11
N THR A 25 25.47 -10.53 -28.55
CA THR A 25 26.08 -10.59 -27.23
C THR A 25 25.10 -10.32 -26.10
N GLY A 26 23.90 -9.79 -26.37
CA GLY A 26 22.86 -9.52 -25.37
C GLY A 26 22.89 -8.11 -24.76
N VAL A 27 24.05 -7.43 -24.78
CA VAL A 27 24.25 -6.15 -24.07
C VAL A 27 23.65 -4.93 -24.79
N SER A 28 23.51 -5.00 -26.12
CA SER A 28 23.06 -3.86 -26.92
C SER A 28 21.64 -3.43 -26.55
N ALA A 29 21.30 -2.16 -26.82
CA ALA A 29 19.93 -1.68 -26.59
C ALA A 29 18.89 -2.51 -27.38
N ALA A 30 19.23 -2.91 -28.60
CA ALA A 30 18.37 -3.75 -29.43
C ALA A 30 18.16 -5.13 -28.79
N ASP A 31 19.23 -5.80 -28.39
CA ASP A 31 19.17 -7.14 -27.79
C ASP A 31 18.43 -7.14 -26.45
N ARG A 32 18.76 -6.20 -25.57
CA ARG A 32 18.06 -5.99 -24.29
C ARG A 32 16.57 -5.74 -24.51
N SER A 33 16.20 -4.91 -25.49
CA SER A 33 14.79 -4.65 -25.81
C SER A 33 14.05 -5.90 -26.30
N ARG A 34 14.70 -6.79 -27.07
CA ARG A 34 14.11 -8.06 -27.51
C ARG A 34 13.90 -8.99 -26.31
N THR A 35 14.90 -9.10 -25.43
CA THR A 35 14.78 -9.87 -24.19
C THR A 35 13.64 -9.37 -23.31
N ILE A 36 13.50 -8.05 -23.11
CA ILE A 36 12.41 -7.46 -22.32
C ILE A 36 11.04 -7.75 -22.95
N ARG A 37 10.89 -7.57 -24.26
CA ARG A 37 9.63 -7.89 -24.97
C ARG A 37 9.28 -9.38 -24.85
N ALA A 38 10.27 -10.26 -24.97
CA ALA A 38 10.07 -11.69 -24.80
C ALA A 38 9.65 -12.07 -23.38
N LEU A 39 10.23 -11.43 -22.35
CA LEU A 39 9.81 -11.63 -20.95
C LEU A 39 8.36 -11.18 -20.71
N ALA A 40 7.90 -10.15 -21.42
CA ALA A 40 6.51 -9.70 -21.36
C ALA A 40 5.56 -10.59 -22.18
N ASP A 41 6.03 -11.53 -22.99
CA ASP A 41 5.19 -12.40 -23.79
C ASP A 41 4.99 -13.79 -23.15
N ALA A 42 3.76 -14.05 -22.68
CA ALA A 42 3.36 -15.31 -22.05
C ALA A 42 3.40 -16.52 -23.01
N LYS A 43 3.51 -16.29 -24.32
CA LYS A 43 3.68 -17.35 -25.32
C LYS A 43 5.12 -17.84 -25.44
N ILE A 44 6.09 -17.07 -24.93
CA ILE A 44 7.51 -17.43 -25.02
C ILE A 44 7.86 -18.38 -23.87
N SER A 45 8.36 -19.56 -24.25
CA SER A 45 8.78 -20.59 -23.30
C SER A 45 10.00 -20.14 -22.48
N PRO A 46 10.11 -20.53 -21.19
CA PRO A 46 11.31 -20.32 -20.37
C PRO A 46 12.61 -20.87 -21.00
N THR A 47 12.51 -21.86 -21.90
CA THR A 47 13.63 -22.46 -22.64
C THR A 47 14.20 -21.56 -23.73
N ALA A 48 13.47 -20.51 -24.13
CA ALA A 48 13.92 -19.52 -25.10
C ALA A 48 14.98 -18.54 -24.54
N PHE A 49 15.28 -18.61 -23.23
CA PHE A 49 16.22 -17.72 -22.56
C PHE A 49 17.52 -18.43 -22.16
N ASN A 50 18.64 -17.76 -22.41
CA ASN A 50 19.94 -18.09 -21.82
C ASN A 50 20.01 -17.61 -20.37
N ARG A 51 20.81 -18.30 -19.55
CA ARG A 51 21.11 -17.96 -18.15
C ARG A 51 22.60 -18.25 -17.93
N PRO A 52 23.42 -17.29 -17.48
CA PRO A 52 23.09 -15.88 -17.22
C PRO A 52 22.83 -15.07 -18.52
N GLY A 53 22.50 -13.79 -18.37
CA GLY A 53 22.40 -12.80 -19.44
C GLY A 53 22.45 -11.36 -18.93
N HIS A 54 21.97 -10.40 -19.72
CA HIS A 54 22.14 -8.96 -19.47
C HIS A 54 20.88 -8.23 -19.00
N ILE A 55 19.72 -8.88 -18.99
CA ILE A 55 18.53 -8.40 -18.29
C ILE A 55 18.49 -8.99 -16.89
N PHE A 56 18.10 -8.16 -15.91
CA PHE A 56 18.01 -8.48 -14.50
C PHE A 56 16.53 -8.51 -14.08
N PRO A 57 15.81 -9.63 -14.23
CA PRO A 57 14.40 -9.66 -13.86
C PRO A 57 14.24 -9.51 -12.36
N LEU A 58 13.26 -8.70 -11.96
CA LEU A 58 12.86 -8.50 -10.57
C LEU A 58 11.47 -9.10 -10.36
N LEU A 59 11.28 -9.79 -9.25
CA LEU A 59 9.98 -10.35 -8.87
C LEU A 59 9.26 -9.37 -7.96
N ALA A 60 8.18 -8.76 -8.47
CA ALA A 60 7.27 -7.98 -7.64
C ALA A 60 6.53 -8.89 -6.65
N GLN A 61 6.21 -8.35 -5.48
CA GLN A 61 5.28 -9.02 -4.55
C GLN A 61 3.86 -9.03 -5.14
N GLU A 62 3.14 -10.14 -4.92
CA GLU A 62 1.70 -10.17 -5.15
C GLU A 62 1.03 -9.11 -4.27
N GLY A 63 0.04 -8.40 -4.81
CA GLY A 63 -0.54 -7.21 -4.19
C GLY A 63 0.18 -5.89 -4.49
N GLY A 64 1.38 -5.91 -5.08
CA GLY A 64 2.06 -4.72 -5.61
C GLY A 64 2.46 -3.70 -4.54
N VAL A 65 2.30 -2.41 -4.83
CA VAL A 65 2.76 -1.31 -3.94
C VAL A 65 2.05 -1.28 -2.60
N MET A 66 0.90 -1.96 -2.48
CA MET A 66 0.20 -2.11 -1.22
C MET A 66 0.99 -2.98 -0.24
N VAL A 67 1.71 -3.99 -0.75
CA VAL A 67 2.50 -4.97 0.02
C VAL A 67 3.94 -4.52 0.20
N ARG A 68 4.56 -4.07 -0.88
CA ARG A 68 5.92 -3.54 -0.86
C ARG A 68 5.97 -2.24 -1.65
N ALA A 69 6.23 -1.14 -0.94
CA ALA A 69 6.38 0.19 -1.53
C ALA A 69 7.72 0.36 -2.27
N GLY A 70 7.99 -0.47 -3.29
CA GLY A 70 9.19 -0.46 -4.10
C GLY A 70 8.94 -0.12 -5.56
N HIS A 71 10.00 0.30 -6.27
CA HIS A 71 9.94 0.58 -7.70
C HIS A 71 9.60 -0.66 -8.53
N THR A 72 10.00 -1.85 -8.08
CA THR A 72 9.63 -3.14 -8.70
C THR A 72 8.12 -3.29 -8.77
N GLU A 73 7.45 -3.14 -7.63
CA GLU A 73 5.99 -3.24 -7.54
C GLU A 73 5.31 -2.11 -8.31
N ALA A 74 5.80 -0.87 -8.18
CA ALA A 74 5.26 0.29 -8.88
C ALA A 74 5.27 0.09 -10.41
N ALA A 75 6.34 -0.47 -10.96
CA ALA A 75 6.42 -0.74 -12.40
C ALA A 75 5.37 -1.76 -12.86
N THR A 76 5.14 -2.82 -12.07
CA THR A 76 4.09 -3.81 -12.39
C THR A 76 2.68 -3.27 -12.20
N ASP A 77 2.45 -2.44 -11.18
CA ASP A 77 1.16 -1.82 -10.91
C ASP A 77 0.78 -0.79 -11.97
N LEU A 78 1.72 0.06 -12.40
CA LEU A 78 1.46 1.01 -13.48
C LEU A 78 1.12 0.29 -14.79
N ALA A 79 1.81 -0.81 -15.10
CA ALA A 79 1.50 -1.63 -16.28
C ALA A 79 0.09 -2.24 -16.18
N ARG A 80 -0.29 -2.75 -15.00
CA ARG A 80 -1.64 -3.25 -14.74
C ARG A 80 -2.70 -2.16 -14.89
N LEU A 81 -2.47 -0.98 -14.32
CA LEU A 81 -3.39 0.17 -14.42
C LEU A 81 -3.54 0.68 -15.85
N ALA A 82 -2.52 0.52 -16.69
CA ALA A 82 -2.57 0.81 -18.12
C ALA A 82 -3.29 -0.27 -18.95
N GLY A 83 -3.79 -1.35 -18.34
CA GLY A 83 -4.49 -2.43 -19.02
C GLY A 83 -3.58 -3.35 -19.85
N VAL A 84 -2.27 -3.29 -19.61
CA VAL A 84 -1.29 -4.19 -20.25
C VAL A 84 -0.82 -5.25 -19.26
N LYS A 85 -0.02 -6.22 -19.75
CA LYS A 85 0.55 -7.25 -18.89
C LYS A 85 1.41 -6.61 -17.79
N PRO A 86 1.37 -7.12 -16.54
CA PRO A 86 2.06 -6.53 -15.39
C PRO A 86 3.57 -6.80 -15.42
N VAL A 87 4.23 -6.38 -16.49
CA VAL A 87 5.68 -6.49 -16.70
C VAL A 87 6.18 -5.10 -17.06
N GLY A 88 7.00 -4.52 -16.17
CA GLY A 88 7.62 -3.22 -16.35
C GLY A 88 9.12 -3.32 -16.60
N TYR A 89 9.68 -2.29 -17.23
CA TYR A 89 11.13 -2.05 -17.27
C TYR A 89 11.42 -0.79 -16.45
N LEU A 90 12.43 -0.86 -15.60
CA LEU A 90 12.87 0.26 -14.77
C LEU A 90 14.40 0.36 -14.79
N CYS A 91 14.88 1.57 -14.62
CA CYS A 91 16.29 1.91 -14.45
C CYS A 91 16.36 3.23 -13.70
N GLU A 92 17.25 3.34 -12.72
CA GLU A 92 17.43 4.56 -11.97
C GLU A 92 18.14 5.64 -12.79
N ILE A 93 17.76 6.90 -12.54
CA ILE A 93 18.28 8.05 -13.27
C ILE A 93 19.48 8.63 -12.50
N MET A 94 20.64 8.64 -13.16
CA MET A 94 21.86 9.25 -12.66
C MET A 94 22.11 10.58 -13.38
N GLY A 95 22.71 11.54 -12.68
CA GLY A 95 23.26 12.74 -13.28
C GLY A 95 24.62 12.48 -13.93
N ASP A 96 25.11 13.48 -14.67
CA ASP A 96 26.41 13.42 -15.34
C ASP A 96 27.59 13.34 -14.35
N ASP A 97 27.37 13.73 -13.10
CA ASP A 97 28.31 13.59 -11.99
C ASP A 97 28.39 12.14 -11.44
N GLY A 98 27.62 11.21 -12.03
CA GLY A 98 27.52 9.82 -11.63
C GLY A 98 26.70 9.60 -10.35
N ARG A 99 26.08 10.64 -9.79
CA ARG A 99 25.22 10.52 -8.60
C ARG A 99 23.76 10.32 -9.00
N MET A 100 23.02 9.65 -8.11
CA MET A 100 21.57 9.47 -8.29
C MET A 100 20.86 10.82 -8.17
N LEU A 101 19.99 11.13 -9.13
CA LEU A 101 19.19 12.35 -9.07
C LEU A 101 18.21 12.30 -7.90
N ARG A 102 18.03 13.44 -7.23
CA ARG A 102 17.05 13.61 -6.13
C ARG A 102 15.82 14.37 -6.62
N ARG A 103 14.78 14.45 -5.79
CA ARG A 103 13.46 15.00 -6.15
C ARG A 103 13.51 16.34 -6.93
N PRO A 104 14.28 17.36 -6.52
CA PRO A 104 14.35 18.61 -7.29
C PRO A 104 14.90 18.41 -8.71
N GLN A 105 15.96 17.63 -8.85
CA GLN A 105 16.59 17.33 -10.14
C GLN A 105 15.68 16.45 -11.02
N LEU A 106 14.94 15.52 -10.41
CA LEU A 106 13.96 14.70 -11.12
C LEU A 106 12.77 15.52 -11.63
N GLN A 107 12.38 16.60 -10.94
CA GLN A 107 11.37 17.54 -11.42
C GLN A 107 11.86 18.28 -12.67
N GLU A 108 13.11 18.77 -12.66
CA GLU A 108 13.74 19.41 -13.83
C GLU A 108 13.88 18.42 -15.00
N PHE A 109 14.32 17.19 -14.74
CA PHE A 109 14.42 16.13 -15.73
C PHE A 109 13.05 15.81 -16.36
N SER A 110 12.02 15.65 -15.52
CA SER A 110 10.63 15.41 -15.94
C SER A 110 10.12 16.51 -16.86
N GLN A 111 10.39 17.78 -16.55
CA GLN A 111 10.00 18.91 -17.39
C GLN A 111 10.77 18.92 -18.72
N THR A 112 12.08 18.70 -18.67
CA THR A 112 12.97 18.71 -19.85
C THR A 112 12.55 17.68 -20.89
N TYR A 113 12.22 16.47 -20.46
CA TYR A 113 11.84 15.36 -21.34
C TYR A 113 10.32 15.16 -21.48
N ASN A 114 9.51 16.06 -20.89
CA ASN A 114 8.05 15.97 -20.86
C ASN A 114 7.54 14.60 -20.39
N LEU A 115 8.08 14.11 -19.27
CA LEU A 115 7.74 12.82 -18.67
C LEU A 115 6.90 13.04 -17.41
N PRO A 116 5.84 12.25 -17.17
CA PRO A 116 5.12 12.29 -15.91
C PRO A 116 6.03 11.92 -14.73
N LEU A 117 5.95 12.70 -13.64
CA LEU A 117 6.60 12.39 -12.36
C LEU A 117 5.51 12.09 -11.33
N VAL A 118 5.54 10.88 -10.80
CA VAL A 118 4.61 10.40 -9.76
C VAL A 118 5.39 9.83 -8.58
N THR A 119 4.74 9.75 -7.42
CA THR A 119 5.32 9.07 -6.26
C THR A 119 4.66 7.71 -6.01
N ILE A 120 5.38 6.80 -5.36
CA ILE A 120 4.79 5.52 -4.90
C ILE A 120 3.64 5.80 -3.92
N SER A 121 3.74 6.82 -3.08
CA SER A 121 2.66 7.21 -2.17
C SER A 121 1.40 7.63 -2.94
N ASP A 122 1.54 8.43 -4.00
CA ASP A 122 0.40 8.81 -4.84
C ASP A 122 -0.23 7.59 -5.52
N LEU A 123 0.59 6.63 -5.93
CA LEU A 123 0.12 5.38 -6.53
C LEU A 123 -0.65 4.53 -5.51
N ILE A 124 -0.20 4.44 -4.26
CA ILE A 124 -0.92 3.80 -3.15
C ILE A 124 -2.28 4.50 -2.95
N CYS A 125 -2.29 5.83 -2.81
CA CYS A 125 -3.52 6.61 -2.64
C CYS A 125 -4.48 6.41 -3.83
N TYR A 126 -3.96 6.41 -5.06
CA TYR A 126 -4.74 6.16 -6.26
C TYR A 126 -5.41 4.80 -6.22
N ARG A 127 -4.65 3.72 -5.96
CA ARG A 127 -5.18 2.36 -5.88
C ARG A 127 -6.24 2.23 -4.80
N VAL A 128 -6.01 2.81 -3.61
CA VAL A 128 -6.99 2.76 -2.51
C VAL A 128 -8.30 3.49 -2.87
N ARG A 129 -8.22 4.54 -3.67
CA ARG A 129 -9.41 5.26 -4.13
C ARG A 129 -10.18 4.51 -5.21
N THR A 130 -9.49 3.82 -6.11
CA THR A 130 -10.09 3.25 -7.33
C THR A 130 -10.36 1.75 -7.25
N GLU A 131 -9.69 1.03 -6.36
CA GLU A 131 -9.81 -0.42 -6.20
C GLU A 131 -10.50 -0.76 -4.87
N THR A 132 -11.21 -1.90 -4.85
CA THR A 132 -11.66 -2.52 -3.60
C THR A 132 -10.53 -3.39 -3.07
N LEU A 133 -9.96 -3.02 -1.93
CA LEU A 133 -8.77 -3.67 -1.36
C LEU A 133 -9.05 -4.37 -0.03
N VAL A 134 -10.23 -4.13 0.54
CA VAL A 134 -10.76 -4.83 1.71
C VAL A 134 -12.16 -5.35 1.39
N GLN A 135 -12.52 -6.46 2.01
CA GLN A 135 -13.84 -7.06 1.86
C GLN A 135 -14.42 -7.42 3.22
N ARG A 136 -15.64 -6.96 3.50
CA ARG A 136 -16.40 -7.40 4.68
C ARG A 136 -16.61 -8.92 4.60
N THR A 137 -16.28 -9.64 5.67
CA THR A 137 -16.50 -11.09 5.72
C THR A 137 -18.00 -11.38 5.84
N GLN A 138 -18.43 -12.59 5.46
CA GLN A 138 -19.83 -13.02 5.61
C GLN A 138 -20.21 -13.32 7.06
N ALA A 139 -19.30 -13.11 8.01
CA ALA A 139 -19.59 -13.28 9.43
C ALA A 139 -20.71 -12.31 9.86
N ASN A 140 -21.63 -12.79 10.70
CA ASN A 140 -22.68 -11.95 11.25
C ASN A 140 -22.08 -10.79 12.05
N VAL A 141 -22.72 -9.63 11.96
CA VAL A 141 -22.42 -8.51 12.85
C VAL A 141 -22.58 -8.98 14.30
N THR A 142 -21.50 -8.89 15.08
CA THR A 142 -21.50 -9.33 16.46
C THR A 142 -21.68 -8.14 17.39
N LYS A 143 -22.56 -8.26 18.38
CA LYS A 143 -22.72 -7.24 19.43
C LYS A 143 -21.69 -7.46 20.52
N ILE A 144 -20.96 -6.41 20.87
CA ILE A 144 -19.94 -6.41 21.91
C ILE A 144 -20.33 -5.39 22.97
N SER A 145 -20.59 -5.85 24.19
CA SER A 145 -20.84 -4.99 25.33
C SER A 145 -19.52 -4.54 25.95
N THR A 146 -19.31 -3.23 26.04
CA THR A 146 -18.17 -2.62 26.73
C THR A 146 -18.68 -1.76 27.90
N PRO A 147 -17.81 -1.32 28.83
CA PRO A 147 -18.18 -0.35 29.86
C PRO A 147 -18.71 0.98 29.30
N PHE A 148 -18.51 1.25 28.00
CA PHE A 148 -18.89 2.49 27.34
C PHE A 148 -20.13 2.35 26.44
N GLY A 149 -20.74 1.16 26.38
CA GLY A 149 -21.96 0.91 25.61
C GLY A 149 -21.88 -0.36 24.77
N GLU A 150 -22.94 -0.61 23.99
CA GLU A 150 -22.99 -1.73 23.04
C GLU A 150 -22.44 -1.31 21.68
N PHE A 151 -21.42 -2.02 21.21
CA PHE A 151 -20.82 -1.84 19.90
C PHE A 151 -21.21 -2.96 18.95
N SER A 152 -21.18 -2.66 17.66
CA SER A 152 -21.31 -3.65 16.59
C SER A 152 -19.92 -3.91 16.00
N SER A 153 -19.51 -5.16 15.96
CA SER A 153 -18.23 -5.59 15.37
C SER A 153 -18.48 -6.22 14.00
N MET A 154 -17.71 -5.76 13.01
CA MET A 154 -17.69 -6.32 11.67
C MET A 154 -16.25 -6.63 11.28
N GLU A 155 -16.02 -7.83 10.76
CA GLU A 155 -14.71 -8.27 10.28
C GLU A 155 -14.56 -7.96 8.79
N TYR A 156 -13.35 -7.57 8.41
CA TYR A 156 -12.91 -7.38 7.04
C TYR A 156 -11.60 -8.11 6.82
N LYS A 157 -11.45 -8.70 5.64
CA LYS A 157 -10.17 -9.25 5.17
C LYS A 157 -9.55 -8.32 4.15
N SER A 158 -8.22 -8.24 4.16
CA SER A 158 -7.50 -7.63 3.04
C SER A 158 -7.58 -8.53 1.80
N LEU A 159 -7.65 -7.90 0.63
CA LEU A 159 -7.59 -8.58 -0.68
C LEU A 159 -6.18 -8.56 -1.28
N VAL A 160 -5.24 -7.87 -0.62
CA VAL A 160 -3.85 -7.72 -1.06
C VAL A 160 -2.84 -8.21 -0.03
N HIS A 161 -3.28 -8.53 1.19
CA HIS A 161 -2.47 -9.07 2.28
C HIS A 161 -3.18 -10.30 2.84
N GLU A 162 -2.70 -11.51 2.57
CA GLU A 162 -3.39 -12.74 2.99
C GLU A 162 -3.54 -12.86 4.51
N ASP A 163 -2.51 -12.44 5.25
CA ASP A 163 -2.46 -12.55 6.72
C ASP A 163 -3.04 -11.33 7.45
N GLN A 164 -3.62 -10.37 6.73
CA GLN A 164 -4.12 -9.13 7.34
C GLN A 164 -5.64 -9.09 7.41
N THR A 165 -6.14 -8.92 8.62
CA THR A 165 -7.56 -8.71 8.90
C THR A 165 -7.79 -7.40 9.65
N TYR A 166 -9.02 -6.93 9.59
CA TYR A 166 -9.46 -5.72 10.26
C TYR A 166 -10.78 -5.98 10.96
N HIS A 167 -10.97 -5.35 12.12
CA HIS A 167 -12.27 -5.29 12.77
C HIS A 167 -12.73 -3.84 12.90
N ALA A 168 -13.89 -3.54 12.34
CA ALA A 168 -14.58 -2.28 12.60
C ALA A 168 -15.47 -2.45 13.82
N LEU A 169 -15.17 -1.72 14.89
CA LEU A 169 -16.00 -1.63 16.09
C LEU A 169 -16.78 -0.31 16.04
N VAL A 170 -18.09 -0.41 15.84
CA VAL A 170 -18.98 0.71 15.54
C VAL A 170 -19.94 0.96 16.69
N LEU A 171 -19.99 2.21 17.17
CA LEU A 171 -21.01 2.68 18.11
C LEU A 171 -22.05 3.54 17.37
N GLY A 172 -23.32 3.30 17.67
CA GLY A 172 -24.43 4.07 17.09
C GLY A 172 -24.61 3.82 15.58
N ASP A 173 -25.41 4.67 14.93
CA ASP A 173 -25.59 4.66 13.47
C ASP A 173 -24.67 5.69 12.83
N VAL A 174 -23.63 5.25 12.12
CA VAL A 174 -22.66 6.14 11.45
C VAL A 174 -22.99 6.40 9.97
N SER A 175 -23.97 5.69 9.41
CA SER A 175 -24.28 5.72 7.98
C SER A 175 -24.83 7.09 7.58
N GLY A 176 -24.23 7.71 6.57
CA GLY A 176 -24.65 9.00 6.03
C GLY A 176 -24.25 10.21 6.89
N GLN A 177 -23.58 10.00 8.02
CA GLN A 177 -23.11 11.06 8.92
C GLN A 177 -21.82 11.73 8.42
N LYS A 178 -21.57 12.95 8.88
CA LYS A 178 -20.37 13.75 8.61
C LYS A 178 -19.56 13.93 9.89
N SER A 179 -18.25 14.12 9.75
CA SER A 179 -17.31 14.31 10.87
C SER A 179 -17.41 13.20 11.92
N VAL A 180 -17.63 11.95 11.48
CA VAL A 180 -17.71 10.79 12.38
C VAL A 180 -16.34 10.57 13.02
N PRO A 181 -16.23 10.46 14.35
CA PRO A 181 -14.96 10.15 15.01
C PRO A 181 -14.46 8.76 14.60
N VAL A 182 -13.23 8.69 14.09
CA VAL A 182 -12.57 7.44 13.70
C VAL A 182 -11.20 7.35 14.37
N PHE A 183 -10.91 6.21 15.00
CA PHE A 183 -9.60 5.91 15.56
C PHE A 183 -9.07 4.60 14.99
N LEU A 184 -7.79 4.57 14.61
CA LEU A 184 -7.12 3.36 14.14
C LEU A 184 -6.39 2.71 15.31
N VAL A 185 -6.67 1.44 15.56
CA VAL A 185 -6.03 0.65 16.60
C VAL A 185 -5.03 -0.30 15.97
N GLU A 186 -3.74 -0.04 16.19
CA GLU A 186 -2.65 -0.96 15.82
C GLU A 186 -2.55 -2.12 16.83
N ASP A 187 -1.78 -3.16 16.49
CA ASP A 187 -1.50 -4.26 17.42
C ASP A 187 -0.57 -3.78 18.56
N GLY A 188 -0.80 -4.26 19.78
CA GLY A 188 0.09 -4.01 20.93
C GLY A 188 -0.62 -3.53 22.20
N PHE A 189 0.10 -3.61 23.33
CA PHE A 189 -0.46 -3.29 24.63
C PHE A 189 -0.83 -1.81 24.78
N GLU A 190 0.04 -0.90 24.33
CA GLU A 190 -0.22 0.54 24.39
C GLU A 190 -1.42 0.94 23.53
N ALA A 191 -1.50 0.42 22.30
CA ALA A 191 -2.62 0.66 21.40
C ALA A 191 -3.95 0.15 22.00
N ALA A 192 -3.92 -0.99 22.72
CA ALA A 192 -5.09 -1.50 23.43
C ALA A 192 -5.55 -0.56 24.57
N LEU A 193 -4.64 0.12 25.26
CA LEU A 193 -4.98 1.14 26.25
C LEU A 193 -5.56 2.40 25.59
N GLN A 194 -4.93 2.88 24.51
CA GLN A 194 -5.40 4.02 23.72
C GLN A 194 -6.81 3.76 23.16
N ALA A 195 -7.10 2.52 22.74
CA ALA A 195 -8.41 2.13 22.27
C ALA A 195 -9.51 2.30 23.32
N GLN A 196 -9.22 2.13 24.62
CA GLN A 196 -10.22 2.38 25.68
C GLN A 196 -10.58 3.87 25.77
N TRP A 197 -9.60 4.76 25.63
CA TRP A 197 -9.84 6.20 25.58
C TRP A 197 -10.65 6.59 24.34
N ALA A 198 -10.36 5.96 23.20
CA ALA A 198 -11.13 6.17 21.97
C ALA A 198 -12.57 5.67 22.11
N GLN A 199 -12.80 4.50 22.72
CA GLN A 199 -14.15 3.98 23.01
C GLN A 199 -14.95 4.94 23.89
N ARG A 200 -14.33 5.49 24.95
CA ARG A 200 -14.96 6.50 25.80
C ARG A 200 -15.27 7.79 25.04
N TYR A 201 -14.36 8.23 24.17
CA TYR A 201 -14.55 9.42 23.34
C TYR A 201 -15.76 9.23 22.42
N VAL A 202 -15.82 8.15 21.64
CA VAL A 202 -16.93 7.89 20.72
C VAL A 202 -18.26 7.73 21.47
N ALA A 203 -18.25 7.13 22.67
CA ALA A 203 -19.42 7.03 23.53
C ALA A 203 -19.96 8.39 23.98
N LYS A 204 -19.08 9.31 24.38
CA LYS A 204 -19.48 10.69 24.73
C LYS A 204 -20.09 11.44 23.53
N HIS A 205 -19.71 11.09 22.31
CA HIS A 205 -20.20 11.69 21.06
C HIS A 205 -21.39 10.94 20.44
N GLY A 206 -21.83 9.83 21.05
CA GLY A 206 -22.98 9.03 20.64
C GLY A 206 -22.77 8.12 19.42
N SER A 207 -21.75 8.37 18.59
CA SER A 207 -21.39 7.50 17.47
C SER A 207 -19.91 7.59 17.10
N GLY A 208 -19.38 6.55 16.49
CA GLY A 208 -18.00 6.51 16.02
C GLY A 208 -17.54 5.12 15.59
N VAL A 209 -16.33 5.06 15.02
CA VAL A 209 -15.74 3.83 14.50
C VAL A 209 -14.32 3.68 15.03
N LEU A 210 -14.00 2.51 15.58
CA LEU A 210 -12.62 2.09 15.82
C LEU A 210 -12.28 1.01 14.79
N VAL A 211 -11.16 1.16 14.09
CA VAL A 211 -10.69 0.15 13.14
C VAL A 211 -9.44 -0.51 13.71
N TYR A 212 -9.61 -1.75 14.17
CA TYR A 212 -8.52 -2.60 14.64
C TYR A 212 -7.85 -3.24 13.43
N THR A 213 -6.52 -3.15 13.37
CA THR A 213 -5.70 -3.79 12.33
C THR A 213 -4.91 -4.92 12.96
N HIS A 214 -5.01 -6.12 12.40
CA HIS A 214 -4.23 -7.28 12.85
C HIS A 214 -3.27 -7.74 11.76
N GLY A 215 -2.10 -8.22 12.16
CA GLY A 215 -1.11 -8.78 11.22
C GLY A 215 -0.30 -7.72 10.47
N SER A 216 -0.19 -6.51 11.03
CA SER A 216 0.53 -5.38 10.40
C SER A 216 2.06 -5.50 10.47
N ALA A 217 2.60 -6.34 11.37
CA ALA A 217 4.03 -6.44 11.64
C ALA A 217 4.88 -6.79 10.40
N GLN A 218 4.40 -7.72 9.57
CA GLN A 218 5.11 -8.10 8.35
C GLN A 218 5.14 -6.96 7.33
N LEU A 219 4.04 -6.21 7.19
CA LEU A 219 3.97 -5.08 6.28
C LEU A 219 4.95 -3.96 6.69
N LEU A 220 5.02 -3.66 7.99
CA LEU A 220 5.97 -2.70 8.55
C LEU A 220 7.43 -3.07 8.24
N GLN A 221 7.76 -4.37 8.30
CA GLN A 221 9.11 -4.86 7.97
C GLN A 221 9.44 -4.75 6.47
N ILE A 222 8.48 -5.00 5.59
CA ILE A 222 8.71 -5.06 4.13
C ILE A 222 8.72 -3.66 3.49
N SER A 223 7.77 -2.80 3.88
CA SER A 223 7.56 -1.49 3.25
C SER A 223 8.21 -0.33 4.01
N GLY A 224 8.70 -0.57 5.23
CA GLY A 224 9.10 0.49 6.16
C GLY A 224 7.87 1.18 6.78
N GLU A 225 8.09 1.82 7.93
CA GLU A 225 7.02 2.29 8.81
C GLU A 225 6.03 3.25 8.12
N LEU A 226 6.53 4.29 7.46
CA LEU A 226 5.68 5.32 6.85
C LEU A 226 4.78 4.76 5.75
N MET A 227 5.34 3.98 4.82
CA MET A 227 4.58 3.45 3.68
C MET A 227 3.59 2.36 4.11
N ALA A 228 3.99 1.50 5.04
CA ALA A 228 3.10 0.51 5.64
C ALA A 228 1.90 1.19 6.32
N ARG A 229 2.14 2.24 7.11
CA ARG A 229 1.06 3.00 7.75
C ARG A 229 0.17 3.73 6.73
N GLN A 230 0.73 4.23 5.63
CA GLN A 230 -0.06 4.80 4.53
C GLN A 230 -1.02 3.77 3.90
N SER A 231 -0.55 2.55 3.67
CA SER A 231 -1.38 1.44 3.18
C SER A 231 -2.48 1.06 4.18
N ILE A 232 -2.13 0.91 5.46
CA ILE A 232 -3.07 0.56 6.55
C ILE A 232 -4.16 1.64 6.70
N PHE A 233 -3.75 2.90 6.72
CA PHE A 233 -4.67 4.04 6.76
C PHE A 233 -5.65 3.99 5.59
N GLY A 234 -5.14 3.71 4.39
CA GLY A 234 -5.97 3.56 3.20
C GLY A 234 -7.00 2.44 3.31
N MET A 235 -6.61 1.25 3.78
CA MET A 235 -7.53 0.14 4.01
C MET A 235 -8.62 0.52 5.02
N ALA A 236 -8.23 1.16 6.13
CA ALA A 236 -9.19 1.61 7.14
C ALA A 236 -10.19 2.64 6.59
N MET A 237 -9.75 3.56 5.73
CA MET A 237 -10.66 4.51 5.08
C MET A 237 -11.63 3.84 4.11
N GLN A 238 -11.23 2.74 3.44
CA GLN A 238 -12.19 1.94 2.65
C GLN A 238 -13.25 1.27 3.53
N ILE A 239 -12.86 0.76 4.71
CA ILE A 239 -13.79 0.18 5.69
C ILE A 239 -14.81 1.24 6.14
N VAL A 240 -14.34 2.44 6.48
CA VAL A 240 -15.20 3.55 6.90
C VAL A 240 -16.16 3.98 5.76
N ARG A 241 -15.70 3.95 4.52
CA ARG A 241 -16.53 4.18 3.33
C ARG A 241 -17.58 3.08 3.11
N ASP A 242 -17.22 1.82 3.34
CA ASP A 242 -18.17 0.69 3.30
C ASP A 242 -19.26 0.81 4.39
N LEU A 243 -18.93 1.41 5.54
CA LEU A 243 -19.89 1.82 6.58
C LEU A 243 -20.75 3.04 6.20
N LYS A 244 -20.59 3.58 4.98
CA LYS A 244 -21.33 4.72 4.42
C LYS A 244 -21.14 6.05 5.17
N VAL A 245 -20.04 6.21 5.89
CA VAL A 245 -19.66 7.50 6.49
C VAL A 245 -19.34 8.51 5.39
N LYS A 246 -19.82 9.76 5.50
CA LYS A 246 -19.58 10.81 4.50
C LYS A 246 -18.27 11.56 4.72
N SER A 247 -17.91 11.83 5.98
CA SER A 247 -16.63 12.44 6.34
C SER A 247 -16.18 12.05 7.74
N VAL A 248 -14.87 12.11 7.96
CA VAL A 248 -14.19 11.58 9.14
C VAL A 248 -13.62 12.71 9.97
N ARG A 249 -13.79 12.62 11.30
CA ARG A 249 -12.93 13.28 12.28
C ARG A 249 -11.90 12.25 12.73
N LEU A 250 -10.65 12.42 12.31
CA LEU A 250 -9.59 11.47 12.63
C LEU A 250 -9.08 11.74 14.05
N LEU A 251 -9.20 10.74 14.91
CA LEU A 251 -8.62 10.76 16.26
C LEU A 251 -7.22 10.16 16.20
N THR A 252 -6.23 10.85 16.75
CA THR A 252 -4.84 10.36 16.80
C THR A 252 -4.29 10.38 18.22
N ALA A 253 -3.55 9.34 18.60
CA ALA A 253 -2.87 9.28 19.90
C ALA A 253 -1.48 9.95 19.89
N THR A 254 -0.94 10.25 18.71
CA THR A 254 0.33 10.94 18.49
C THR A 254 0.21 11.87 17.29
N GLU A 255 1.15 12.81 17.15
CA GLU A 255 1.30 13.55 15.89
C GLU A 255 1.67 12.56 14.78
N SER A 256 0.93 12.62 13.66
CA SER A 256 1.09 11.72 12.54
C SER A 256 1.57 12.47 11.31
N SER A 257 2.57 11.92 10.63
CA SER A 257 3.07 12.40 9.34
C SER A 257 2.36 11.76 8.15
N LEU A 258 1.23 11.06 8.39
CA LEU A 258 0.43 10.46 7.34
C LEU A 258 -0.17 11.53 6.42
N ASP A 259 -0.06 11.32 5.12
CA ASP A 259 -0.89 12.08 4.18
C ASP A 259 -2.31 11.52 4.30
N THR A 260 -3.27 12.38 4.64
CA THR A 260 -4.67 12.00 4.84
C THR A 260 -5.52 12.23 3.59
N ASN A 261 -4.93 12.77 2.52
CA ASN A 261 -5.64 13.11 1.29
C ASN A 261 -5.75 11.93 0.33
N GLY A 262 -6.77 11.99 -0.53
CA GLY A 262 -6.83 11.12 -1.72
C GLY A 262 -7.39 9.71 -1.49
N PHE A 263 -7.80 9.33 -0.28
CA PHE A 263 -8.32 8.00 0.04
C PHE A 263 -9.80 7.76 -0.30
N GLY A 264 -10.45 8.71 -0.95
CA GLY A 264 -11.85 8.60 -1.38
C GLY A 264 -12.86 8.77 -0.23
N ILE A 265 -12.44 9.35 0.90
CA ILE A 265 -13.30 9.87 1.95
C ILE A 265 -12.71 11.20 2.45
N GLU A 266 -13.57 12.15 2.81
CA GLU A 266 -13.15 13.45 3.32
C GLU A 266 -12.72 13.33 4.78
N ILE A 267 -11.50 13.79 5.11
CA ILE A 267 -11.05 13.98 6.49
C ILE A 267 -11.36 15.43 6.88
N ALA A 268 -12.46 15.65 7.59
CA ALA A 268 -12.99 16.97 7.93
C ALA A 268 -12.15 17.68 9.00
N SER A 269 -11.58 16.91 9.93
CA SER A 269 -10.66 17.42 10.95
C SER A 269 -9.82 16.27 11.53
N SER A 270 -8.69 16.63 12.14
CA SER A 270 -7.89 15.73 12.98
C SER A 270 -7.85 16.28 14.40
N GLU A 271 -8.02 15.42 15.39
CA GLU A 271 -8.05 15.78 16.81
C GLU A 271 -7.17 14.82 17.60
N HIS A 272 -6.34 15.39 18.48
CA HIS A 272 -5.54 14.59 19.38
C HIS A 272 -6.42 14.01 20.49
N LEU A 273 -6.36 12.69 20.66
CA LEU A 273 -7.11 12.01 21.70
C LEU A 273 -6.49 12.31 23.06
N ALA A 274 -7.17 13.09 23.88
CA ALA A 274 -6.73 13.35 25.25
C ALA A 274 -6.67 12.02 26.04
N THR A 275 -5.47 11.61 26.43
CA THR A 275 -5.20 10.38 27.20
C THR A 275 -5.19 10.59 28.71
N SER A 276 -5.55 11.79 29.18
CA SER A 276 -5.71 12.13 30.59
C SER A 276 -7.12 12.62 30.90
N ALA A 277 -7.58 12.35 32.12
CA ALA A 277 -8.91 12.70 32.63
C ALA A 277 -9.20 14.20 32.68
#